data_AF-A0AAP0R0X5-F1
#
_entry.id   AF-A0AAP0R0X5-F1
#
_cell.length_a   1.000
_cell.length_b   1.000
_cell.length_c   1.000
_cell.angle_alpha   90.00
_cell.angle_beta   90.00
_cell.angle_gamma   90.00
#
_symmetry.space_group_name_H-M   'P 1'
#
loop_
_entity.id
_entity.type
_entity.pdbx_description
1 polymer ?
#
loop_
_entity_poly.entity_id
_entity_poly.type
_entity_poly.pdbx_seq_one_letter_code
_entity_poly.pdbx_strand_id
1 'polypeptide(L)'
;MIAKELEGKVQQLSQQFHDKVTTIDEKLTPTPPAPSLLGLISSTLPNNVKRLSSAEQTERRSEGLCFKYDEQFKPGHRCKQSQLLLLDVDITLHNPPKPLDHHSDWKIPIIETG
;
A
#
# COMPACT_ATOMS: atom_id res chain seq x y z
N MET A 1 7.44 -50.76 3.63
CA MET A 1 8.78 -50.29 4.06
C MET A 1 9.07 -48.89 3.53
N ILE A 2 8.82 -48.62 2.24
CA ILE A 2 9.17 -47.35 1.56
C ILE A 2 8.42 -46.12 2.10
N ALA A 3 7.13 -46.23 2.42
CA ALA A 3 6.33 -45.09 2.91
C ALA A 3 6.88 -44.52 4.23
N LYS A 4 7.17 -45.40 5.20
CA LYS A 4 7.77 -45.04 6.50
C LYS A 4 9.12 -44.34 6.36
N GLU A 5 9.89 -44.70 5.33
CA GLU A 5 11.17 -44.07 5.05
C GLU A 5 11.03 -42.68 4.43
N LEU A 6 10.04 -42.48 3.56
CA LEU A 6 9.73 -41.16 3.03
C LEU A 6 9.21 -40.21 4.13
N GLU A 7 8.36 -40.71 5.02
CA GLU A 7 7.87 -39.97 6.19
C GLU A 7 9.02 -39.57 7.12
N GLY A 8 9.96 -40.49 7.38
CA GLY A 8 11.17 -40.20 8.16
C GLY A 8 12.04 -39.11 7.53
N LYS A 9 12.20 -39.12 6.20
CA LYS A 9 12.94 -38.08 5.48
C LYS A 9 12.28 -36.71 5.55
N VAL A 10 10.95 -36.64 5.48
CA VAL A 10 10.20 -35.39 5.60
C VAL A 10 10.34 -34.81 7.02
N GLN A 11 10.25 -35.65 8.05
CA GLN A 11 10.45 -35.21 9.43
C GLN A 11 11.88 -34.72 9.68
N GLN A 12 12.89 -35.40 9.12
CA GLN A 12 14.29 -34.99 9.24
C GLN A 12 14.55 -33.64 8.56
N LEU A 13 14.00 -33.43 7.36
CA LEU A 13 14.10 -32.15 6.65
C LEU A 13 13.42 -31.01 7.41
N SER A 14 12.26 -31.29 8.02
CA SER A 14 11.57 -30.34 8.88
C SER A 14 12.45 -29.96 10.07
N GLN A 15 12.99 -30.93 10.81
CA GLN A 15 13.84 -30.66 11.97
C GLN A 15 15.08 -29.85 11.58
N GLN A 16 15.75 -30.21 10.48
CA GLN A 16 16.89 -29.47 9.97
C GLN A 16 16.56 -28.00 9.66
N PHE A 17 15.35 -27.73 9.13
CA PHE A 17 14.92 -26.37 8.87
C PHE A 17 14.68 -25.59 10.17
N HIS A 18 14.05 -26.21 11.16
CA HIS A 18 13.81 -25.59 12.46
C HIS A 18 15.13 -25.25 13.16
N ASP A 19 16.07 -26.20 13.26
CA ASP A 19 17.37 -25.97 13.91
C ASP A 19 18.18 -24.85 13.24
N LYS A 20 18.11 -24.78 11.90
CA LYS A 20 18.76 -23.71 11.13
C LYS A 20 18.12 -22.35 11.38
N VAL A 21 16.80 -22.27 11.55
CA VAL A 21 16.10 -21.03 11.90
C VAL A 21 16.44 -20.60 13.33
N THR A 22 16.46 -21.53 14.29
CA THR A 22 16.81 -21.24 15.69
C THR A 22 18.27 -20.77 15.83
N THR A 23 19.19 -21.34 15.07
CA THR A 23 20.61 -20.91 15.05
C THR A 23 20.78 -19.48 14.50
N ILE A 24 19.89 -19.02 13.62
CA ILE A 24 19.92 -17.64 13.10
C ILE A 24 19.36 -16.67 14.15
N ASP A 25 18.36 -17.09 14.91
CA ASP A 25 17.76 -16.29 15.99
C ASP A 25 18.71 -16.12 17.18
N GLU A 26 19.44 -17.18 17.58
CA GLU A 26 20.40 -17.15 18.69
C GLU A 26 21.65 -16.30 18.44
N LYS A 27 22.02 -16.05 17.17
CA LYS A 27 23.17 -15.20 16.82
C LYS A 27 22.85 -13.70 16.90
N LEU A 28 21.60 -13.32 17.18
CA LEU A 28 21.18 -11.92 17.32
C LEU A 28 20.85 -11.62 18.79
N THR A 29 21.88 -11.30 19.57
CA THR A 29 21.75 -10.67 20.88
C THR A 29 20.91 -9.37 20.80
N PRO A 30 20.29 -8.93 21.93
CA PRO A 30 19.19 -7.97 21.94
C PRO A 30 19.66 -6.59 21.45
N THR A 31 19.21 -6.22 20.27
CA THR A 31 19.38 -4.87 19.72
C THR A 31 18.43 -3.93 20.47
N PRO A 32 18.84 -2.71 20.86
CA PRO A 32 17.90 -1.69 21.35
C PRO A 32 16.75 -1.51 20.34
N PRO A 33 15.54 -1.11 20.77
CA PRO A 33 14.39 -1.00 19.89
C PRO A 33 14.78 -0.19 18.66
N ALA A 34 14.77 -0.85 17.50
CA ALA A 34 15.06 -0.22 16.24
C ALA A 34 14.15 1.01 16.10
N PRO A 35 14.67 2.18 15.69
CA PRO A 35 13.81 3.32 15.43
C PRO A 35 12.77 2.88 14.40
N SER A 36 11.49 3.04 14.77
CA SER A 36 10.34 2.66 13.95
C SER A 36 10.57 3.05 12.50
N LEU A 37 10.55 2.08 11.57
CA LEU A 37 10.72 2.32 10.13
C LEU A 37 9.69 3.32 9.56
N LEU A 38 8.62 3.59 10.31
CA LEU A 38 7.66 4.66 10.04
C LEU A 38 8.30 6.07 10.05
N GLY A 39 9.39 6.28 10.79
CA GLY A 39 10.12 7.56 10.82
C GLY A 39 11.05 7.77 9.63
N LEU A 40 11.63 6.69 9.09
CA LEU A 40 12.63 6.74 8.01
C LEU A 40 12.04 7.12 6.65
N ILE A 41 10.77 6.77 6.40
CA ILE A 41 10.07 7.11 5.16
C ILE A 41 9.71 8.60 5.06
N SER A 42 9.70 9.33 6.18
CA SER A 42 9.42 10.77 6.15
C SER A 42 10.65 11.61 5.86
N SER A 43 11.86 11.04 5.96
CA SER A 43 13.14 11.76 5.88
C SER A 43 13.87 11.61 4.55
N THR A 44 13.42 10.72 3.66
CA THR A 44 14.09 10.41 2.38
C THR A 44 13.31 10.88 1.16
N LEU A 45 12.06 11.28 1.31
CA LEU A 45 11.28 11.81 0.20
C LEU A 45 11.67 13.27 -0.05
N PRO A 46 11.98 13.66 -1.30
CA PRO A 46 12.31 15.04 -1.62
C PRO A 46 11.22 16.00 -1.12
N ASN A 47 11.63 17.12 -0.54
CA ASN A 47 10.74 18.14 0.06
C ASN A 47 9.68 18.68 -0.91
N ASN A 48 9.81 18.39 -2.21
CA ASN A 48 8.88 18.77 -3.27
C ASN A 48 7.78 17.73 -3.55
N VAL A 49 7.74 16.60 -2.83
CA VAL A 49 6.64 15.63 -2.98
C VAL A 49 5.57 15.94 -1.95
N LYS A 50 4.40 16.39 -2.43
CA LYS A 50 3.24 16.61 -1.58
C LYS A 50 2.65 15.25 -1.19
N ARG A 51 2.30 15.09 0.09
CA ARG A 51 1.57 13.94 0.61
C ARG A 51 0.11 14.32 0.82
N LEU A 52 -0.79 13.37 0.58
CA LEU A 52 -2.22 13.53 0.77
C LEU A 52 -2.75 12.38 1.61
N SER A 53 -3.29 12.68 2.79
CA SER A 53 -3.90 11.67 3.66
C SER A 53 -5.19 11.11 3.06
N SER A 54 -5.62 9.93 3.51
CA SER A 54 -6.86 9.30 3.04
C SER A 54 -8.10 10.16 3.31
N ALA A 55 -8.12 10.88 4.44
CA ALA A 55 -9.19 11.80 4.80
C ALA A 55 -9.28 12.95 3.80
N GLU A 56 -8.16 13.64 3.52
CA GLU A 56 -8.10 14.73 2.55
C GLU A 56 -8.42 14.27 1.12
N GLN A 57 -8.01 13.05 0.74
CA GLN A 57 -8.38 12.47 -0.55
C GLN A 57 -9.89 12.28 -0.69
N THR A 58 -10.55 11.87 0.41
CA THR A 58 -11.99 11.63 0.42
C THR A 58 -12.78 12.92 0.35
N GLU A 59 -12.36 13.94 1.09
CA GLU A 59 -12.92 15.29 1.02
C GLU A 59 -12.79 15.86 -0.41
N ARG A 60 -11.58 15.84 -0.99
CA ARG A 60 -11.38 16.32 -2.36
C ARG A 60 -12.20 15.55 -3.40
N ARG A 61 -12.36 14.24 -3.24
CA ARG A 61 -13.25 13.43 -4.12
C ARG A 61 -14.71 13.88 -3.98
N SER A 62 -15.18 14.15 -2.76
CA SER A 62 -16.56 14.58 -2.50
C SER A 62 -16.87 15.96 -3.07
N GLU A 63 -15.89 16.85 -3.08
CA GLU A 63 -16.00 18.20 -3.64
C GLU A 63 -15.71 18.24 -5.16
N GLY A 64 -15.30 17.12 -5.75
CA GLY A 64 -14.91 17.05 -7.16
C GLY A 64 -13.67 17.89 -7.47
N LEU A 65 -12.75 18.03 -6.51
CA LEU A 65 -11.51 18.80 -6.66
C LEU A 65 -10.32 17.92 -7.06
N CYS A 66 -9.37 18.55 -7.75
CA CYS A 66 -8.10 17.93 -8.07
C CYS A 66 -7.31 17.65 -6.78
N PHE A 67 -6.63 16.50 -6.73
CA PHE A 67 -5.80 16.14 -5.59
C PHE A 67 -4.66 17.14 -5.32
N LYS A 68 -4.18 17.84 -6.34
CA LYS A 68 -3.04 18.74 -6.20
C LYS A 68 -3.44 20.19 -5.91
N TYR A 69 -4.52 20.66 -6.53
CA TYR A 69 -4.97 22.05 -6.54
C TYR A 69 -6.46 22.13 -6.24
N ASP A 70 -6.92 23.27 -5.73
CA ASP A 70 -8.34 23.51 -5.44
C ASP A 70 -9.11 23.91 -6.72
N GLU A 71 -8.87 23.17 -7.80
CA GLU A 71 -9.52 23.30 -9.10
C GLU A 71 -10.43 22.09 -9.34
N GLN A 72 -11.54 22.30 -10.07
CA GLN A 72 -12.44 21.20 -10.40
C GLN A 72 -11.74 20.11 -11.22
N PHE A 73 -11.89 18.87 -10.78
CA PHE A 73 -11.47 17.69 -11.49
C PHE A 73 -12.49 17.38 -12.60
N LYS A 74 -12.03 17.36 -13.84
CA LYS A 74 -12.84 17.07 -15.04
C LYS A 74 -12.15 16.02 -15.90
N PRO A 75 -12.87 15.26 -16.73
CA PRO A 75 -12.26 14.38 -17.72
C PRO A 75 -11.23 15.15 -18.56
N GLY A 76 -10.00 14.64 -18.64
CA GLY A 76 -8.89 15.32 -19.31
C GLY A 76 -8.18 16.41 -18.48
N HIS A 77 -8.48 16.55 -17.18
CA HIS A 77 -7.80 17.48 -16.29
C HIS A 77 -6.28 17.26 -16.31
N ARG A 78 -5.54 18.33 -16.62
CA ARG A 78 -4.08 18.38 -16.53
C ARG A 78 -3.70 19.42 -15.50
N CYS A 79 -3.03 18.98 -14.44
CA CYS A 79 -2.43 19.86 -13.44
C CYS A 79 -1.50 20.89 -14.10
N LYS A 80 -1.58 22.16 -13.67
CA LYS A 80 -0.72 23.26 -14.15
C LYS A 80 0.78 22.91 -14.14
N GLN A 81 1.22 22.18 -13.11
CA GLN A 81 2.56 21.61 -13.04
C GLN A 81 2.44 20.12 -12.71
N SER A 82 3.00 19.28 -13.58
CA SER A 82 3.18 17.86 -13.31
C SER A 82 4.21 17.67 -12.20
N GLN A 83 3.77 17.22 -11.05
CA GLN A 83 4.63 16.82 -9.95
C GLN A 83 4.11 15.50 -9.38
N LEU A 84 5.02 14.72 -8.82
CA LEU A 84 4.66 13.51 -8.11
C LEU A 84 3.89 13.88 -6.84
N LEU A 85 2.80 13.17 -6.60
CA LEU A 85 1.97 13.27 -5.41
C LEU A 85 1.88 11.87 -4.80
N LEU A 86 2.15 11.76 -3.50
CA LEU A 86 2.04 10.50 -2.78
C LEU A 86 0.68 10.47 -2.07
N LEU A 87 -0.13 9.46 -2.39
CA LEU A 87 -1.42 9.23 -1.74
C LEU A 87 -1.21 8.19 -0.64
N ASP A 88 -1.44 8.61 0.60
CA ASP A 88 -1.38 7.69 1.73
C ASP A 88 -2.66 6.85 1.77
N VAL A 89 -2.52 5.57 2.09
CA VAL A 89 -3.62 4.62 2.26
C VAL A 89 -3.62 4.10 3.68
N ASP A 90 -4.71 4.33 4.40
CA ASP A 90 -4.91 3.75 5.73
C ASP A 90 -5.26 2.27 5.58
N ILE A 91 -4.26 1.39 5.68
CA ILE A 91 -4.44 -0.07 5.65
C ILE A 91 -5.05 -0.64 6.95
N THR A 92 -5.74 0.19 7.74
CA THR A 92 -6.45 -0.32 8.91
C THR A 92 -7.60 -1.18 8.43
N LEU A 93 -7.56 -2.48 8.77
CA LEU A 93 -8.52 -3.54 8.42
C LEU A 93 -10.01 -3.18 8.70
N HIS A 94 -10.28 -2.06 9.36
CA HIS A 94 -11.58 -1.65 9.90
C HIS A 94 -12.37 -0.68 9.01
N ASN A 95 -11.83 -0.22 7.89
CA ASN A 95 -12.64 0.47 6.88
C ASN A 95 -12.43 -0.20 5.53
N PRO A 96 -13.17 -1.29 5.22
CA PRO A 96 -13.18 -1.81 3.87
C PRO A 96 -13.51 -0.64 2.94
N PRO A 97 -12.83 -0.47 1.79
CA PRO A 97 -13.23 0.54 0.83
C PRO A 97 -14.72 0.35 0.62
N LYS A 98 -15.53 1.37 0.99
CA LYS A 98 -16.96 1.36 0.73
C LYS A 98 -17.10 0.85 -0.70
N PRO A 99 -17.83 -0.27 -0.94
CA PRO A 99 -18.06 -0.73 -2.28
C PRO A 99 -18.47 0.48 -3.10
N LEU A 100 -17.63 0.87 -4.07
CA LEU A 100 -17.98 1.92 -4.99
C LEU A 100 -19.28 1.44 -5.63
N ASP A 101 -20.37 2.10 -5.32
CA ASP A 101 -21.65 1.86 -5.94
C ASP A 101 -21.42 2.06 -7.45
N HIS A 102 -21.25 0.94 -8.18
CA HIS A 102 -20.71 0.89 -9.55
C HIS A 102 -21.68 1.44 -10.61
N HIS A 103 -22.65 2.30 -10.27
CA HIS A 103 -23.75 2.58 -11.19
C HIS A 103 -23.93 4.03 -11.65
N SER A 104 -23.25 5.06 -11.13
CA SER A 104 -23.74 6.42 -11.47
C SER A 104 -22.75 7.49 -11.92
N ASP A 105 -21.43 7.42 -11.65
CA ASP A 105 -20.61 8.64 -11.80
C ASP A 105 -19.56 8.68 -12.91
N TRP A 106 -19.33 7.58 -13.64
CA TRP A 106 -18.40 7.62 -14.78
C TRP A 106 -19.09 7.20 -16.08
N LYS A 107 -20.24 7.82 -16.40
CA LYS A 107 -20.68 7.81 -17.79
C LYS A 107 -19.65 8.59 -18.61
N ILE A 108 -18.78 7.88 -19.32
CA ILE A 108 -18.04 8.45 -20.45
C ILE A 108 -19.11 8.97 -21.42
N PRO A 109 -19.17 10.28 -21.71
CA PRO A 109 -20.11 10.78 -22.70
C PRO A 109 -19.73 10.19 -24.06
N ILE A 110 -20.61 9.36 -24.60
CA ILE A 110 -20.51 8.89 -25.97
C ILE A 110 -20.84 10.10 -26.84
N ILE A 111 -19.83 10.63 -27.54
CA ILE A 111 -20.01 11.71 -28.51
C ILE A 111 -20.71 11.09 -29.71
N GLU A 112 -22.02 11.32 -29.86
CA GLU A 112 -22.74 11.00 -31.10
C GLU A 112 -22.25 11.96 -32.19
N THR A 113 -21.38 11.47 -33.06
CA THR A 113 -21.13 12.08 -34.37
C THR A 113 -22.33 11.77 -35.28
N GLY A 114 -23.05 12.82 -35.68
CA GLY A 114 -24.16 12.75 -36.62
C GLY A 114 -23.75 12.48 -38.06
#